data_AF-A0A7R8NLU8-F1
#
_entry.id   AF-A0A7R8NLU8-F1
#
_cell.length_a   1.000
_cell.length_b   1.000
_cell.length_c   1.000
_cell.angle_alpha   90.00
_cell.angle_beta   90.00
_cell.angle_gamma   90.00
#
_symmetry.space_group_name_H-M   'P 1'
#
loop_
_entity.id
_entity.type
_entity.pdbx_description
1 polymer ?
#
loop_
_entity_poly.entity_id
_entity_poly.type
_entity_poly.pdbx_seq_one_letter_code
_entity_poly.pdbx_strand_id
1 'polypeptide(L)'
;MSTAPTLVVIGGGPRGTGVIERIAANALELYGDLPLDIHLVDPYPAGGGRIWRPDQSPLLWMNSMAEDVTMFTDETVELAGPVVAGPALHAWAEDVRAGRVTPDAEPAVLAEIRGLTGQDFPSRRLQSAYLRWTYERALAALPPSITVHEHRTTALSVTGPRGSRQRVRLKDRTEPLLADLVVLTVGHLDAEQEPEQAELSDFAARHGLIHLPPDFTADTDLTALPAGEPVIVRGFGLAFIDLMVLLTEGRGGRHENGVYVPSGREPVLYVGSRRGVPYHSKIGYTWTGERPPLPRYLTPAWADELLSRPGPLDFRRDVWPLVAKELGHAHYHRLFTAHPGRTTLDPEVFDAKYAAADPGSPELADLVAGAVPDPADRLDLDALDRPLDGVTYESGEALQEGLRDYITADLTRRHDPDHSTDLAVFLGLLSAYAQLIRLGDIGNWWHGFFSYLASGPPGPRLEQLLALSRAGVVRFLGGSVTVEADEERGVFRASAATVPGEHIEARALVEARLPDPSLRHTASPLLRTLYEGGAAVTDTGLLSVDPGDSRIVDREGRPHPRRFALGPFTTARNSGAFTRPRTGGPAFRQNDAAARAALTFLRDLSCSGRIAS
;
A
#
# COMPACT_ATOMS: atom_id res chain seq x y z
N MET A 1 -11.37 44.30 5.61
CA MET A 1 -11.46 43.47 4.39
C MET A 1 -11.66 42.04 4.84
N SER A 2 -12.84 41.45 4.60
CA SER A 2 -13.08 40.05 4.96
C SER A 2 -12.20 39.18 4.07
N THR A 3 -11.16 38.59 4.66
CA THR A 3 -10.28 37.63 3.95
C THR A 3 -11.11 36.42 3.56
N ALA A 4 -10.97 35.92 2.33
CA ALA A 4 -11.58 34.66 1.93
C ALA A 4 -11.26 33.57 2.97
N PRO A 5 -12.23 32.67 3.28
CA PRO A 5 -11.94 31.47 4.07
C PRO A 5 -10.73 30.71 3.51
N THR A 6 -9.94 30.14 4.41
CA THR A 6 -8.68 29.49 4.04
C THR A 6 -8.70 28.01 4.41
N LEU A 7 -8.46 27.14 3.44
CA LEU A 7 -8.21 25.71 3.62
C LEU A 7 -6.74 25.42 3.35
N VAL A 8 -6.05 24.74 4.27
CA VAL A 8 -4.68 24.23 4.02
C VAL A 8 -4.73 22.72 3.81
N VAL A 9 -4.26 22.25 2.66
CA VAL A 9 -4.08 20.82 2.36
C VAL A 9 -2.59 20.51 2.45
N ILE A 10 -2.21 19.59 3.34
CA ILE A 10 -0.81 19.20 3.55
C ILE A 10 -0.59 17.82 2.93
N GLY A 11 0.12 17.77 1.81
CA GLY A 11 0.36 16.58 0.99
C GLY A 11 -0.30 16.69 -0.38
N GLY A 12 0.51 16.88 -1.41
CA GLY A 12 0.14 17.06 -2.82
C GLY A 12 0.21 15.79 -3.66
N GLY A 13 0.25 14.61 -3.03
CA GLY A 13 0.13 13.33 -3.72
C GLY A 13 -1.33 12.96 -4.07
N PRO A 14 -1.59 11.70 -4.48
CA PRO A 14 -2.90 11.25 -4.95
C PRO A 14 -4.07 11.53 -4.00
N ARG A 15 -3.84 11.42 -2.67
CA ARG A 15 -4.87 11.73 -1.67
C ARG A 15 -5.24 13.22 -1.66
N GLY A 16 -4.24 14.11 -1.73
CA GLY A 16 -4.47 15.56 -1.81
C GLY A 16 -5.18 15.95 -3.10
N THR A 17 -4.77 15.38 -4.23
CA THR A 17 -5.46 15.52 -5.52
C THR A 17 -6.91 15.09 -5.43
N GLY A 18 -7.18 13.92 -4.83
CA GLY A 18 -8.54 13.43 -4.65
C GLY A 18 -9.41 14.31 -3.74
N VAL A 19 -8.86 14.93 -2.71
CA VAL A 19 -9.60 15.92 -1.89
C VAL A 19 -9.95 17.16 -2.72
N ILE A 20 -9.00 17.70 -3.49
CA ILE A 20 -9.24 18.87 -4.35
C ILE A 20 -10.28 18.55 -5.44
N GLU A 21 -10.19 17.38 -6.04
CA GLU A 21 -11.14 16.90 -7.04
C GLU A 21 -12.56 16.77 -6.45
N ARG A 22 -12.69 16.25 -5.22
CA ARG A 22 -13.97 16.21 -4.51
C ARG A 22 -14.47 17.58 -4.08
N ILE A 23 -13.58 18.52 -3.76
CA ILE A 23 -13.98 19.92 -3.54
C ILE A 23 -14.59 20.49 -4.83
N ALA A 24 -13.92 20.33 -5.98
CA ALA A 24 -14.43 20.81 -7.27
C ALA A 24 -15.81 20.23 -7.59
N ALA A 25 -15.98 18.92 -7.40
CA ALA A 25 -17.23 18.22 -7.68
C ALA A 25 -18.41 18.65 -6.80
N ASN A 26 -18.14 19.03 -5.53
CA ASN A 26 -19.17 19.33 -4.54
C ASN A 26 -19.38 20.85 -4.29
N ALA A 27 -18.48 21.71 -4.77
CA ALA A 27 -18.49 23.14 -4.45
C ALA A 27 -19.77 23.84 -4.89
N LEU A 28 -20.29 23.58 -6.09
CA LEU A 28 -21.50 24.24 -6.58
C LEU A 28 -22.73 23.94 -5.70
N GLU A 29 -22.90 22.69 -5.27
CA GLU A 29 -24.01 22.25 -4.42
C GLU A 29 -23.88 22.79 -2.99
N LEU A 30 -22.70 22.67 -2.40
CA LEU A 30 -22.51 22.86 -0.95
C LEU A 30 -21.97 24.24 -0.56
N TYR A 31 -21.31 24.94 -1.47
CA TYR A 31 -20.56 26.16 -1.19
C TYR A 31 -20.98 27.34 -2.08
N GLY A 32 -21.50 27.08 -3.29
CA GLY A 32 -21.91 28.09 -4.26
C GLY A 32 -20.73 28.93 -4.75
N ASP A 33 -20.97 30.21 -5.03
CA ASP A 33 -19.96 31.16 -5.55
C ASP A 33 -19.16 31.86 -4.44
N LEU A 34 -19.11 31.31 -3.23
CA LEU A 34 -18.32 31.87 -2.14
C LEU A 34 -16.81 31.78 -2.47
N PRO A 35 -16.01 32.79 -2.08
CA PRO A 35 -14.57 32.75 -2.30
C PRO A 35 -13.89 31.76 -1.34
N LEU A 36 -12.89 31.00 -1.81
CA LEU A 36 -12.09 30.08 -0.99
C LEU A 36 -10.64 30.08 -1.47
N ASP A 37 -9.71 30.28 -0.54
CA ASP A 37 -8.28 30.08 -0.79
C ASP A 37 -7.84 28.70 -0.28
N ILE A 38 -7.35 27.86 -1.19
CA ILE A 38 -6.76 26.56 -0.87
C ILE A 38 -5.24 26.68 -0.96
N HIS A 39 -4.54 26.43 0.14
CA HIS A 39 -3.09 26.33 0.16
C HIS A 39 -2.67 24.87 0.14
N LEU A 40 -2.11 24.41 -0.98
CA LEU A 40 -1.56 23.07 -1.12
C LEU A 40 -0.07 23.08 -0.76
N VAL A 41 0.33 22.33 0.26
CA VAL A 41 1.70 22.31 0.78
C VAL A 41 2.30 20.92 0.59
N ASP A 42 3.35 20.82 -0.23
CA ASP A 42 4.13 19.59 -0.41
C ASP A 42 5.55 19.95 -0.88
N PRO A 43 6.62 19.31 -0.38
CA PRO A 43 7.97 19.56 -0.90
C PRO A 43 8.17 19.10 -2.36
N TYR A 44 7.32 18.20 -2.86
CA TYR A 44 7.38 17.63 -4.21
C TYR A 44 6.26 18.17 -5.12
N PRO A 45 6.40 18.04 -6.45
CA PRO A 45 5.34 18.45 -7.38
C PRO A 45 3.98 17.80 -7.08
N ALA A 46 2.91 18.61 -7.15
CA ALA A 46 1.55 18.15 -6.93
C ALA A 46 1.07 17.15 -8.00
N GLY A 47 0.14 16.27 -7.62
CA GLY A 47 -0.28 15.08 -8.35
C GLY A 47 0.46 13.84 -7.85
N GLY A 48 1.77 13.77 -8.13
CA GLY A 48 2.60 12.63 -7.76
C GLY A 48 3.05 12.63 -6.28
N GLY A 49 3.36 13.80 -5.73
CA GLY A 49 3.98 13.94 -4.41
C GLY A 49 5.32 13.18 -4.32
N ARG A 50 5.78 12.89 -3.09
CA ARG A 50 7.06 12.19 -2.84
C ARG A 50 7.18 10.83 -3.54
N ILE A 51 6.12 10.02 -3.46
CA ILE A 51 6.14 8.59 -3.82
C ILE A 51 6.11 8.38 -5.33
N TRP A 52 5.46 9.27 -6.07
CA TRP A 52 5.31 9.18 -7.52
C TRP A 52 5.96 10.38 -8.21
N ARG A 53 7.02 10.93 -7.62
CA ARG A 53 7.76 12.05 -8.21
C ARG A 53 8.42 11.66 -9.55
N PRO A 54 8.57 12.61 -10.48
CA PRO A 54 8.98 12.32 -11.86
C PRO A 54 10.46 11.93 -12.02
N ASP A 55 11.30 12.31 -11.05
CA ASP A 55 12.76 12.13 -11.02
C ASP A 55 13.21 10.78 -10.44
N GLN A 56 12.31 9.79 -10.36
CA GLN A 56 12.66 8.43 -9.97
C GLN A 56 13.36 7.66 -11.09
N SER A 57 14.11 6.61 -10.70
CA SER A 57 14.71 5.67 -11.65
C SER A 57 13.65 5.05 -12.58
N PRO A 58 13.92 4.94 -13.90
CA PRO A 58 13.03 4.25 -14.83
C PRO A 58 12.90 2.75 -14.55
N LEU A 59 13.79 2.19 -13.72
CA LEU A 59 13.75 0.80 -13.29
C LEU A 59 12.66 0.54 -12.24
N LEU A 60 12.07 1.56 -11.63
CA LEU A 60 11.03 1.37 -10.62
C LEU A 60 9.67 1.29 -11.28
N TRP A 61 8.99 0.17 -11.08
CA TRP A 61 7.67 -0.10 -11.66
C TRP A 61 6.56 -0.01 -10.61
N MET A 62 5.34 0.19 -11.10
CA MET A 62 4.14 -0.14 -10.35
C MET A 62 4.03 -1.66 -10.19
N ASN A 63 3.46 -2.10 -9.08
CA ASN A 63 3.00 -3.48 -8.91
C ASN A 63 1.52 -3.64 -9.29
N SER A 64 0.91 -2.66 -9.95
CA SER A 64 -0.45 -2.73 -10.51
C SER A 64 -0.38 -2.63 -12.02
N MET A 65 -1.23 -3.38 -12.71
CA MET A 65 -1.40 -3.26 -14.15
C MET A 65 -2.03 -1.91 -14.50
N ALA A 66 -1.79 -1.38 -15.70
CA ALA A 66 -2.33 -0.08 -16.12
C ALA A 66 -3.87 -0.04 -16.16
N GLU A 67 -4.54 -1.18 -16.35
CA GLU A 67 -6.01 -1.25 -16.26
C GLU A 67 -6.55 -1.22 -14.83
N ASP A 68 -5.69 -1.53 -13.85
CA ASP A 68 -6.02 -1.59 -12.43
C ASP A 68 -5.84 -0.24 -11.70
N VAL A 69 -5.60 0.84 -12.44
CA VAL A 69 -5.26 2.16 -11.86
C VAL A 69 -6.21 3.23 -12.37
N THR A 70 -6.95 3.85 -11.45
CA THR A 70 -7.77 5.04 -11.72
C THR A 70 -7.77 6.03 -10.56
N MET A 71 -7.90 7.32 -10.89
CA MET A 71 -8.20 8.42 -9.95
C MET A 71 -9.66 8.88 -10.03
N PHE A 72 -10.47 8.25 -10.86
CA PHE A 72 -11.84 8.69 -11.14
C PHE A 72 -12.88 7.78 -10.49
N THR A 73 -13.97 8.41 -10.04
CA THR A 73 -15.13 7.70 -9.49
C THR A 73 -15.96 7.08 -10.61
N ASP A 74 -16.71 6.03 -10.27
CA ASP A 74 -17.69 5.38 -11.11
C ASP A 74 -18.92 5.00 -10.28
N GLU A 75 -19.94 4.42 -10.90
CA GLU A 75 -21.22 4.10 -10.25
C GLU A 75 -21.13 3.02 -9.16
N THR A 76 -19.99 2.33 -9.05
CA THR A 76 -19.76 1.35 -7.96
C THR A 76 -19.33 2.03 -6.67
N VAL A 77 -18.90 3.30 -6.73
CA VAL A 77 -18.43 4.05 -5.57
C VAL A 77 -19.62 4.62 -4.81
N GLU A 78 -19.80 4.19 -3.56
CA GLU A 78 -20.84 4.72 -2.68
C GLU A 78 -20.39 6.07 -2.10
N LEU A 79 -20.81 7.18 -2.72
CA LEU A 79 -20.51 8.53 -2.24
C LEU A 79 -21.75 9.45 -2.32
N ALA A 80 -21.73 10.54 -1.55
CA ALA A 80 -22.85 11.48 -1.49
C ALA A 80 -22.77 12.57 -2.56
N GLY A 81 -21.55 12.97 -2.92
CA GLY A 81 -21.29 13.84 -4.06
C GLY A 81 -21.54 13.16 -5.42
N PRO A 82 -21.39 13.91 -6.52
CA PRO A 82 -21.61 13.37 -7.86
C PRO A 82 -20.46 12.47 -8.30
N VAL A 83 -20.79 11.44 -9.09
CA VAL A 83 -19.80 10.64 -9.83
C VAL A 83 -19.15 11.51 -10.91
N VAL A 84 -17.83 11.66 -10.83
CA VAL A 84 -16.99 12.28 -11.85
C VAL A 84 -16.15 11.19 -12.51
N ALA A 85 -16.63 10.74 -13.67
CA ALA A 85 -15.97 9.70 -14.45
C ALA A 85 -14.73 10.24 -15.19
N GLY A 86 -13.82 9.33 -15.52
CA GLY A 86 -12.64 9.60 -16.32
C GLY A 86 -11.86 8.32 -16.64
N PRO A 87 -10.84 8.42 -17.50
CA PRO A 87 -10.12 7.26 -17.97
C PRO A 87 -9.24 6.65 -16.87
N ALA A 88 -9.29 5.33 -16.73
CA ALA A 88 -8.22 4.56 -16.09
C ALA A 88 -6.90 4.76 -16.86
N LEU A 89 -5.77 4.41 -16.25
CA LEU A 89 -4.44 4.73 -16.80
C LEU A 89 -4.22 4.22 -18.23
N HIS A 90 -4.61 2.98 -18.54
CA HIS A 90 -4.52 2.44 -19.91
C HIS A 90 -5.38 3.21 -20.93
N ALA A 91 -6.61 3.58 -20.57
CA ALA A 91 -7.51 4.36 -21.42
C ALA A 91 -7.01 5.80 -21.59
N TRP A 92 -6.35 6.36 -20.58
CA TRP A 92 -5.68 7.64 -20.69
C TRP A 92 -4.50 7.56 -21.67
N ALA A 93 -3.72 6.47 -21.65
CA ALA A 93 -2.68 6.25 -22.65
C ALA A 93 -3.26 6.14 -24.07
N GLU A 94 -4.44 5.55 -24.25
CA GLU A 94 -5.18 5.59 -25.52
C GLU A 94 -5.57 7.00 -25.94
N ASP A 95 -6.04 7.84 -25.01
CA ASP A 95 -6.33 9.25 -25.27
C ASP A 95 -5.09 10.01 -25.74
N VAL A 96 -3.92 9.71 -25.16
CA VAL A 96 -2.64 10.29 -25.59
C VAL A 96 -2.27 9.83 -27.00
N ARG A 97 -2.39 8.53 -27.30
CA ARG A 97 -2.15 7.99 -28.66
C ARG A 97 -3.06 8.61 -29.70
N ALA A 98 -4.32 8.87 -29.34
CA ALA A 98 -5.31 9.47 -30.22
C ALA A 98 -5.20 11.01 -30.33
N GLY A 99 -4.26 11.64 -29.62
CA GLY A 99 -4.09 13.09 -29.62
C GLY A 99 -5.19 13.86 -28.87
N ARG A 100 -6.02 13.19 -28.06
CA ARG A 100 -7.05 13.82 -27.21
C ARG A 100 -6.45 14.46 -25.97
N VAL A 101 -5.31 13.95 -25.51
CA VAL A 101 -4.55 14.46 -24.36
C VAL A 101 -3.09 14.64 -24.78
N THR A 102 -2.48 15.76 -24.39
CA THR A 102 -1.04 15.98 -24.54
C THR A 102 -0.43 16.17 -23.15
N PRO A 103 0.16 15.12 -22.55
CA PRO A 103 0.74 15.22 -21.22
C PRO A 103 2.09 15.92 -21.28
N ASP A 104 2.40 16.70 -20.24
CA ASP A 104 3.74 17.25 -20.03
C ASP A 104 4.65 16.17 -19.44
N ALA A 105 5.44 15.53 -20.30
CA ALA A 105 6.32 14.42 -19.94
C ALA A 105 7.54 14.35 -20.86
N GLU A 106 8.64 13.80 -20.35
CA GLU A 106 9.86 13.61 -21.13
C GLU A 106 9.66 12.64 -22.32
N PRO A 107 10.44 12.76 -23.41
CA PRO A 107 10.29 11.91 -24.59
C PRO A 107 10.30 10.41 -24.33
N ALA A 108 11.12 9.94 -23.39
CA ALA A 108 11.17 8.52 -23.02
C ALA A 108 9.86 8.06 -22.35
N VAL A 109 9.28 8.89 -21.48
CA VAL A 109 8.00 8.62 -20.83
C VAL A 109 6.86 8.69 -21.85
N LEU A 110 6.90 9.63 -22.80
CA LEU A 110 5.93 9.69 -23.90
C LEU A 110 5.98 8.45 -24.79
N ALA A 111 7.18 7.90 -25.05
CA ALA A 111 7.34 6.65 -25.78
C ALA A 111 6.73 5.47 -25.00
N GLU A 112 6.98 5.40 -23.70
CA GLU A 112 6.38 4.39 -22.81
C GLU A 112 4.84 4.48 -22.82
N ILE A 113 4.27 5.68 -22.66
CA ILE A 113 2.81 5.92 -22.71
C ILE A 113 2.22 5.42 -24.03
N ARG A 114 2.87 5.69 -25.16
CA ARG A 114 2.37 5.23 -26.47
C ARG A 114 2.40 3.72 -26.60
N GLY A 115 3.34 3.03 -25.95
CA GLY A 115 3.42 1.57 -25.94
C GLY A 115 2.50 0.88 -24.94
N LEU A 116 1.98 1.61 -23.95
CA LEU A 116 1.27 1.03 -22.80
C LEU A 116 -0.04 0.33 -23.18
N THR A 117 -0.18 -0.92 -22.77
CA THR A 117 -1.40 -1.73 -22.80
C THR A 117 -2.01 -1.89 -21.41
N GLY A 118 -3.21 -2.47 -21.32
CA GLY A 118 -3.90 -2.67 -20.03
C GLY A 118 -3.15 -3.57 -19.05
N GLN A 119 -2.49 -4.62 -19.56
CA GLN A 119 -1.82 -5.65 -18.76
C GLN A 119 -0.37 -5.29 -18.37
N ASP A 120 0.15 -4.17 -18.88
CA ASP A 120 1.51 -3.73 -18.57
C ASP A 120 1.60 -3.16 -17.16
N PHE A 121 2.78 -3.32 -16.54
CA PHE A 121 3.15 -2.68 -15.29
C PHE A 121 3.96 -1.41 -15.59
N PRO A 122 3.35 -0.22 -15.52
CA PRO A 122 4.01 1.02 -15.93
C PRO A 122 5.14 1.41 -14.97
N SER A 123 6.09 2.19 -15.47
CA SER A 123 7.09 2.85 -14.63
C SER A 123 6.42 3.85 -13.66
N ARG A 124 7.06 4.10 -12.52
CA ARG A 124 6.61 5.15 -11.59
C ARG A 124 6.62 6.54 -12.23
N ARG A 125 7.47 6.76 -13.24
CA ARG A 125 7.56 8.00 -14.01
C ARG A 125 6.35 8.19 -14.92
N LEU A 126 5.90 7.13 -15.59
CA LEU A 126 4.64 7.17 -16.35
C LEU A 126 3.46 7.45 -15.43
N GLN A 127 3.39 6.77 -14.28
CA GLN A 127 2.36 7.03 -13.28
C GLN A 127 2.37 8.48 -12.77
N SER A 128 3.57 9.07 -12.59
CA SER A 128 3.71 10.50 -12.26
C SER A 128 3.01 11.40 -13.28
N ALA A 129 3.16 11.11 -14.58
CA ALA A 129 2.55 11.92 -15.64
C ALA A 129 1.02 11.83 -15.61
N TYR A 130 0.46 10.62 -15.40
CA TYR A 130 -0.97 10.45 -15.21
C TYR A 130 -1.49 11.20 -13.98
N LEU A 131 -0.82 11.06 -12.83
CA LEU A 131 -1.22 11.73 -11.60
C LEU A 131 -1.15 13.26 -11.72
N ARG A 132 -0.12 13.79 -12.38
CA ARG A 132 -0.01 15.22 -12.67
C ARG A 132 -1.18 15.70 -13.54
N TRP A 133 -1.50 14.97 -14.61
CA TRP A 133 -2.64 15.28 -15.47
C TRP A 133 -3.98 15.23 -14.72
N THR A 134 -4.19 14.24 -13.84
CA THR A 134 -5.41 14.17 -13.00
C THR A 134 -5.54 15.36 -12.05
N TYR A 135 -4.42 15.82 -11.48
CA TYR A 135 -4.39 17.00 -10.63
C TYR A 135 -4.73 18.28 -11.40
N GLU A 136 -4.13 18.49 -12.56
CA GLU A 136 -4.43 19.66 -13.41
C GLU A 136 -5.90 19.67 -13.86
N ARG A 137 -6.47 18.50 -14.17
CA ARG A 137 -7.90 18.36 -14.45
C ARG A 137 -8.76 18.74 -13.25
N ALA A 138 -8.38 18.34 -12.03
CA ALA A 138 -9.08 18.70 -10.81
C ALA A 138 -9.04 20.22 -10.55
N LEU A 139 -7.89 20.87 -10.78
CA LEU A 139 -7.78 22.33 -10.69
C LEU A 139 -8.67 23.04 -11.70
N ALA A 140 -8.67 22.58 -12.96
CA ALA A 140 -9.47 23.18 -14.02
C ALA A 140 -10.99 23.05 -13.78
N ALA A 141 -11.41 22.10 -12.94
CA ALA A 141 -12.81 21.90 -12.57
C ALA A 141 -13.28 22.76 -11.40
N LEU A 142 -12.37 23.47 -10.69
CA LEU A 142 -12.75 24.33 -9.58
C LEU A 142 -13.55 25.55 -10.09
N PRO A 143 -14.59 26.00 -9.34
CA PRO A 143 -15.26 27.26 -9.62
C PRO A 143 -14.28 28.45 -9.61
N PRO A 144 -14.51 29.52 -10.39
CA PRO A 144 -13.62 30.69 -10.44
C PRO A 144 -13.43 31.40 -9.09
N SER A 145 -14.32 31.18 -8.12
CA SER A 145 -14.22 31.72 -6.76
C SER A 145 -13.23 30.96 -5.87
N ILE A 146 -12.76 29.78 -6.29
CA ILE A 146 -11.82 28.96 -5.53
C ILE A 146 -10.43 29.05 -6.17
N THR A 147 -9.46 29.53 -5.41
CA THR A 147 -8.07 29.66 -5.88
C THR A 147 -7.17 28.67 -5.14
N VAL A 148 -6.27 28.02 -5.87
CA VAL A 148 -5.25 27.13 -5.29
C VAL A 148 -3.88 27.79 -5.33
N HIS A 149 -3.21 27.84 -4.18
CA HIS A 149 -1.84 28.31 -4.02
C HIS A 149 -0.94 27.13 -3.66
N GLU A 150 -0.03 26.77 -4.57
CA GLU A 150 0.96 25.72 -4.32
C GLU A 150 2.16 26.28 -3.54
N HIS A 151 2.55 25.58 -2.47
CA HIS A 151 3.74 25.87 -1.66
C HIS A 151 4.66 24.66 -1.73
N ARG A 152 5.72 24.76 -2.55
CA ARG A 152 6.75 23.71 -2.70
C ARG A 152 7.71 23.67 -1.50
N THR A 153 7.17 23.30 -0.34
CA THR A 153 7.86 23.35 0.95
C THR A 153 7.25 22.35 1.94
N THR A 154 7.89 22.20 3.10
CA THR A 154 7.46 21.29 4.17
C THR A 154 6.61 22.03 5.21
N ALA A 155 5.44 21.48 5.54
CA ALA A 155 4.69 21.86 6.74
C ALA A 155 5.34 21.24 7.98
N LEU A 156 5.66 22.06 8.98
CA LEU A 156 6.38 21.64 10.18
C LEU A 156 5.50 21.44 11.40
N SER A 157 4.35 22.10 11.49
CA SER A 157 3.45 21.98 12.63
C SER A 157 2.08 22.58 12.33
N VAL A 158 1.03 21.99 12.90
CA VAL A 158 -0.32 22.55 12.95
C VAL A 158 -0.68 22.79 14.40
N THR A 159 -0.93 24.05 14.76
CA THR A 159 -1.26 24.46 16.14
C THR A 159 -2.49 25.37 16.16
N GLY A 160 -2.99 25.67 17.35
CA GLY A 160 -4.11 26.60 17.56
C GLY A 160 -5.27 25.97 18.34
N PRO A 161 -6.08 26.79 19.02
CA PRO A 161 -7.27 26.31 19.72
C PRO A 161 -8.31 25.66 18.81
N ARG A 162 -9.12 24.75 19.35
CA ARG A 162 -10.18 24.04 18.60
C ARG A 162 -11.20 24.99 17.95
N GLY A 163 -11.59 26.05 18.64
CA GLY A 163 -12.64 26.98 18.20
C GLY A 163 -12.19 28.04 17.18
N SER A 164 -10.88 28.22 16.98
CA SER A 164 -10.32 29.32 16.18
C SER A 164 -9.57 28.82 14.96
N ARG A 165 -9.10 29.76 14.12
CA ARG A 165 -8.17 29.45 13.02
C ARG A 165 -6.94 28.70 13.53
N GLN A 166 -6.49 27.76 12.72
CA GLN A 166 -5.29 26.95 12.92
C GLN A 166 -4.08 27.68 12.33
N ARG A 167 -2.89 27.43 12.88
CA ARG A 167 -1.62 27.99 12.42
C ARG A 167 -0.78 26.88 11.82
N VAL A 168 -0.53 26.94 10.51
CA VAL A 168 0.33 25.98 9.81
C VAL A 168 1.68 26.63 9.55
N ARG A 169 2.71 26.15 10.25
CA ARG A 169 4.09 26.64 10.08
C ARG A 169 4.76 25.93 8.92
N LEU A 170 5.38 26.69 8.03
CA LEU A 170 6.14 26.18 6.89
C LEU A 170 7.64 26.33 7.15
N LYS A 171 8.47 25.48 6.53
CA LYS A 171 9.92 25.47 6.75
C LYS A 171 10.62 26.75 6.29
N ASP A 172 10.16 27.32 5.20
CA ASP A 172 10.75 28.44 4.47
C ASP A 172 10.05 29.78 4.72
N ARG A 173 9.14 29.84 5.72
CA ARG A 173 8.39 31.05 6.03
C ARG A 173 8.33 31.29 7.54
N THR A 174 8.60 32.53 7.94
CA THR A 174 8.54 32.96 9.34
C THR A 174 7.10 32.98 9.86
N GLU A 175 6.18 33.57 9.09
CA GLU A 175 4.78 33.67 9.47
C GLU A 175 3.99 32.41 9.06
N PRO A 176 3.20 31.81 9.97
CA PRO A 176 2.39 30.66 9.63
C PRO A 176 1.20 31.04 8.74
N LEU A 177 0.75 30.10 7.92
CA LEU A 177 -0.55 30.20 7.27
C LEU A 177 -1.65 30.12 8.33
N LEU A 178 -2.60 31.06 8.29
CA LEU A 178 -3.81 31.00 9.11
C LEU A 178 -4.89 30.27 8.33
N ALA A 179 -5.36 29.16 8.89
CA ALA A 179 -6.27 28.25 8.22
C ALA A 179 -7.59 28.14 8.98
N ASP A 180 -8.72 28.29 8.30
CA ASP A 180 -10.02 27.94 8.85
C ASP A 180 -10.18 26.42 9.00
N LEU A 181 -9.59 25.66 8.06
CA LEU A 181 -9.51 24.20 8.07
C LEU A 181 -8.12 23.71 7.64
N VAL A 182 -7.72 22.56 8.16
CA VAL A 182 -6.51 21.84 7.73
C VAL A 182 -6.88 20.40 7.39
N VAL A 183 -6.45 19.93 6.22
CA VAL A 183 -6.58 18.53 5.78
C VAL A 183 -5.18 17.97 5.57
N LEU A 184 -4.83 16.94 6.33
CA LEU A 184 -3.55 16.23 6.19
C LEU A 184 -3.75 15.04 5.26
N THR A 185 -3.07 15.04 4.13
CA THR A 185 -3.01 13.97 3.13
C THR A 185 -1.60 13.44 2.97
N VAL A 186 -0.82 13.47 4.06
CA VAL A 186 0.57 12.99 4.07
C VAL A 186 0.59 11.48 3.82
N GLY A 187 1.51 11.05 2.95
CA GLY A 187 1.61 9.65 2.55
C GLY A 187 2.25 8.78 3.63
N HIS A 188 3.02 7.80 3.18
CA HIS A 188 3.89 7.03 4.06
C HIS A 188 4.94 7.98 4.69
N LEU A 189 5.27 7.74 5.96
CA LEU A 189 5.99 8.67 6.81
C LEU A 189 7.46 8.27 6.96
N ASP A 190 8.31 9.26 7.17
CA ASP A 190 9.60 9.02 7.81
C ASP A 190 9.34 8.69 9.30
N ALA A 191 9.88 7.58 9.76
CA ALA A 191 9.82 7.16 11.15
C ALA A 191 11.16 7.40 11.83
N GLU A 192 11.12 7.60 13.14
CA GLU A 192 12.30 7.38 13.96
C GLU A 192 12.66 5.90 13.92
N GLN A 193 13.94 5.61 14.11
CA GLN A 193 14.37 4.22 14.22
C GLN A 193 13.78 3.59 15.47
N GLU A 194 13.14 2.44 15.30
CA GLU A 194 12.76 1.58 16.42
C GLU A 194 14.00 1.17 17.23
N PRO A 195 13.88 0.84 18.54
CA PRO A 195 15.03 0.58 19.41
C PRO A 195 16.06 -0.40 18.83
N GLU A 196 15.60 -1.53 18.27
CA GLU A 196 16.47 -2.51 17.61
C GLU A 196 17.26 -1.90 16.44
N GLN A 197 16.61 -1.04 15.64
CA GLN A 197 17.24 -0.43 14.46
C GLN A 197 18.22 0.68 14.86
N ALA A 198 17.95 1.38 15.96
CA ALA A 198 18.88 2.32 16.56
C ALA A 198 20.12 1.58 17.10
N GLU A 199 19.94 0.47 17.81
CA GLU A 199 21.04 -0.37 18.31
C GLU A 199 21.93 -0.89 17.18
N LEU A 200 21.34 -1.39 16.09
CA LEU A 200 22.07 -1.84 14.90
C LEU A 200 22.82 -0.69 14.20
N SER A 201 22.23 0.51 14.15
CA SER A 201 22.86 1.70 13.58
C SER A 201 24.04 2.18 14.42
N ASP A 202 23.87 2.21 15.74
CA ASP A 202 24.93 2.59 16.68
C ASP A 202 26.07 1.58 16.64
N PHE A 203 25.77 0.28 16.56
CA PHE A 203 26.77 -0.76 16.35
C PHE A 203 27.54 -0.53 15.04
N ALA A 204 26.84 -0.27 13.94
CA ALA A 204 27.49 0.01 12.67
C ALA A 204 28.42 1.21 12.74
N ALA A 205 27.98 2.30 13.39
CA ALA A 205 28.79 3.50 13.58
C ALA A 205 30.06 3.23 14.40
N ARG A 206 29.97 2.45 15.49
CA ARG A 206 31.12 2.08 16.34
C ARG A 206 32.18 1.26 15.58
N HIS A 207 31.75 0.40 14.66
CA HIS A 207 32.62 -0.56 13.96
C HIS A 207 32.93 -0.19 12.50
N GLY A 208 32.49 0.98 12.03
CA GLY A 208 32.67 1.41 10.64
C GLY A 208 32.00 0.47 9.63
N LEU A 209 30.79 0.02 9.97
CA LEU A 209 29.92 -0.81 9.12
C LEU A 209 28.83 0.04 8.47
N ILE A 210 28.07 -0.57 7.57
CA ILE A 210 26.94 0.06 6.89
C ILE A 210 25.65 -0.55 7.44
N HIS A 211 24.78 0.29 7.99
CA HIS A 211 23.41 -0.09 8.29
C HIS A 211 22.47 0.88 7.59
N LEU A 212 21.64 0.34 6.69
CA LEU A 212 20.55 1.08 6.05
C LEU A 212 19.23 0.69 6.75
N PRO A 213 18.68 1.56 7.62
CA PRO A 213 17.44 1.28 8.35
C PRO A 213 16.22 1.28 7.42
N PRO A 214 15.00 0.94 7.90
CA PRO A 214 13.81 0.95 7.07
C PRO A 214 13.60 2.34 6.47
N ASP A 215 13.42 2.41 5.16
CA ASP A 215 13.26 3.66 4.41
C ASP A 215 12.60 3.37 3.04
N PHE A 216 12.24 4.42 2.31
CA PHE A 216 11.87 4.28 0.90
C PHE A 216 13.11 4.00 0.09
N THR A 217 13.15 2.83 -0.56
CA THR A 217 14.30 2.40 -1.36
C THR A 217 14.76 3.44 -2.39
N ALA A 218 13.83 4.23 -2.95
CA ALA A 218 14.12 5.28 -3.92
C ALA A 218 14.81 6.53 -3.32
N ASP A 219 14.80 6.67 -1.99
CA ASP A 219 15.36 7.81 -1.25
C ASP A 219 16.65 7.42 -0.52
N THR A 220 16.90 6.12 -0.33
CA THR A 220 18.09 5.60 0.34
C THR A 220 19.36 5.78 -0.49
N ASP A 221 20.45 6.22 0.15
CA ASP A 221 21.77 6.27 -0.50
C ASP A 221 22.39 4.87 -0.62
N LEU A 222 22.11 4.24 -1.76
CA LEU A 222 22.63 2.92 -2.09
C LEU A 222 24.10 2.93 -2.54
N THR A 223 24.73 4.10 -2.73
CA THR A 223 26.13 4.18 -3.18
C THR A 223 27.11 3.74 -2.09
N ALA A 224 26.69 3.78 -0.83
CA ALA A 224 27.45 3.28 0.30
C ALA A 224 27.75 1.78 0.21
N LEU A 225 26.95 0.99 -0.52
CA LEU A 225 27.12 -0.46 -0.62
C LEU A 225 28.21 -0.83 -1.65
N PRO A 226 29.36 -1.37 -1.23
CA PRO A 226 30.47 -1.68 -2.13
C PRO A 226 30.16 -2.84 -3.09
N ALA A 227 30.84 -2.85 -4.24
CA ALA A 227 30.74 -3.93 -5.23
C ALA A 227 31.40 -5.22 -4.70
N GLY A 228 30.82 -6.37 -5.01
CA GLY A 228 31.32 -7.70 -4.65
C GLY A 228 31.19 -8.10 -3.19
N GLU A 229 30.89 -7.15 -2.29
CA GLU A 229 30.80 -7.39 -0.86
C GLU A 229 29.45 -8.02 -0.46
N PRO A 230 29.43 -8.92 0.55
CA PRO A 230 28.20 -9.42 1.14
C PRO A 230 27.37 -8.32 1.80
N VAL A 231 26.07 -8.33 1.52
CA VAL A 231 25.08 -7.46 2.15
C VAL A 231 23.95 -8.32 2.68
N ILE A 232 23.73 -8.30 4.00
CA ILE A 232 22.54 -8.93 4.60
C ILE A 232 21.33 -8.04 4.33
N VAL A 233 20.24 -8.62 3.84
CA VAL A 233 19.00 -7.91 3.53
C VAL A 233 17.84 -8.53 4.30
N ARG A 234 17.23 -7.76 5.21
CA ARG A 234 15.99 -8.15 5.91
C ARG A 234 14.78 -7.54 5.22
N GLY A 235 13.86 -8.40 4.80
CA GLY A 235 12.66 -8.02 4.08
C GLY A 235 12.72 -8.54 2.65
N PHE A 236 11.71 -9.32 2.26
CA PHE A 236 11.63 -9.98 0.97
C PHE A 236 10.34 -9.61 0.23
N GLY A 237 9.85 -8.39 0.45
CA GLY A 237 8.65 -7.84 -0.21
C GLY A 237 9.00 -6.94 -1.38
N LEU A 238 8.07 -6.04 -1.74
CA LEU A 238 8.26 -5.10 -2.86
C LEU A 238 9.46 -4.16 -2.71
N ALA A 239 9.77 -3.71 -1.48
CA ALA A 239 10.92 -2.86 -1.23
C ALA A 239 12.26 -3.55 -1.57
N PHE A 240 12.33 -4.88 -1.42
CA PHE A 240 13.47 -5.68 -1.87
C PHE A 240 13.53 -5.75 -3.39
N ILE A 241 12.41 -5.87 -4.09
CA ILE A 241 12.39 -5.86 -5.56
C ILE A 241 12.94 -4.55 -6.10
N ASP A 242 12.56 -3.41 -5.51
CA ASP A 242 13.14 -2.10 -5.84
C ASP A 242 14.66 -2.07 -5.55
N LEU A 243 15.09 -2.59 -4.39
CA LEU A 243 16.49 -2.59 -3.97
C LEU A 243 17.34 -3.43 -4.93
N MET A 244 16.82 -4.63 -5.27
CA MET A 244 17.42 -5.58 -6.19
C MET A 244 17.70 -4.89 -7.53
N VAL A 245 16.70 -4.26 -8.15
CA VAL A 245 16.87 -3.67 -9.49
C VAL A 245 17.79 -2.45 -9.48
N LEU A 246 17.78 -1.65 -8.41
CA LEU A 246 18.68 -0.50 -8.27
C LEU A 246 20.14 -0.91 -8.04
N LEU A 247 20.39 -2.00 -7.31
CA LEU A 247 21.74 -2.51 -7.04
C LEU A 247 22.30 -3.42 -8.15
N THR A 248 21.48 -3.77 -9.15
CA THR A 248 21.83 -4.67 -10.25
C THR A 248 21.81 -3.92 -11.59
N GLU A 249 20.65 -3.82 -12.23
CA GLU A 249 20.44 -3.06 -13.47
C GLU A 249 20.83 -1.58 -13.29
N GLY A 250 20.51 -0.99 -12.13
CA GLY A 250 20.92 0.39 -11.79
C GLY A 250 22.43 0.57 -11.66
N ARG A 251 23.18 -0.53 -11.50
CA ARG A 251 24.65 -0.57 -11.52
C ARG A 251 25.20 -1.12 -12.84
N GLY A 252 24.38 -1.21 -13.89
CA GLY A 252 24.79 -1.51 -15.26
C GLY A 252 24.85 -3.00 -15.60
N GLY A 253 24.37 -3.88 -14.71
CA GLY A 253 24.09 -5.25 -15.10
C GLY A 253 22.88 -5.33 -16.03
N ARG A 254 22.71 -6.46 -16.70
CA ARG A 254 21.69 -6.62 -17.74
C ARG A 254 21.16 -8.02 -17.84
N HIS A 255 19.90 -8.15 -18.27
CA HIS A 255 19.29 -9.43 -18.59
C HIS A 255 19.39 -9.69 -20.10
N GLU A 256 20.05 -10.79 -20.50
CA GLU A 256 20.19 -11.23 -21.88
C GLU A 256 19.61 -12.65 -22.01
N ASN A 257 18.56 -12.83 -22.81
CA ASN A 257 17.92 -14.13 -23.05
C ASN A 257 17.57 -14.91 -21.77
N GLY A 258 17.07 -14.23 -20.74
CA GLY A 258 16.72 -14.85 -19.44
C GLY A 258 17.90 -15.13 -18.51
N VAL A 259 19.13 -14.76 -18.89
CA VAL A 259 20.33 -14.86 -18.05
C VAL A 259 20.74 -13.47 -17.58
N TYR A 260 21.12 -13.34 -16.32
CA TYR A 260 21.69 -12.10 -15.81
C TYR A 260 23.20 -12.04 -16.10
N VAL A 261 23.66 -10.93 -16.68
CA VAL A 261 25.07 -10.64 -16.93
C VAL A 261 25.51 -9.52 -15.98
N PRO A 262 26.32 -9.83 -14.95
CA PRO A 262 26.83 -8.85 -14.01
C PRO A 262 27.73 -7.81 -14.68
N SER A 263 27.68 -6.60 -14.16
CA SER A 263 28.62 -5.52 -14.49
C SER A 263 29.91 -5.55 -13.66
N GLY A 264 29.89 -6.27 -12.54
CA GLY A 264 30.96 -6.28 -11.54
C GLY A 264 30.86 -5.13 -10.52
N ARG A 265 29.79 -4.34 -10.56
CA ARG A 265 29.52 -3.24 -9.62
C ARG A 265 28.46 -3.58 -8.59
N GLU A 266 27.81 -4.73 -8.73
CA GLU A 266 26.78 -5.23 -7.84
C GLU A 266 27.39 -5.71 -6.50
N PRO A 267 26.73 -5.47 -5.36
CA PRO A 267 27.01 -6.24 -4.15
C PRO A 267 26.44 -7.67 -4.26
N VAL A 268 26.79 -8.55 -3.34
CA VAL A 268 26.14 -9.87 -3.20
C VAL A 268 25.07 -9.79 -2.12
N LEU A 269 23.80 -9.87 -2.53
CA LEU A 269 22.65 -9.70 -1.64
C LEU A 269 22.26 -11.03 -0.99
N TYR A 270 22.36 -11.13 0.33
CA TYR A 270 21.86 -12.25 1.12
C TYR A 270 20.50 -11.87 1.73
N VAL A 271 19.41 -12.27 1.08
CA VAL A 271 18.05 -11.83 1.42
C VAL A 271 17.28 -12.89 2.21
N GLY A 272 16.55 -12.45 3.23
CA GLY A 272 15.52 -13.27 3.86
C GLY A 272 14.45 -12.46 4.58
N SER A 273 13.50 -13.17 5.17
CA SER A 273 12.37 -12.55 5.88
C SER A 273 11.79 -13.52 6.91
N ARG A 274 10.75 -13.09 7.62
CA ARG A 274 9.97 -13.97 8.50
C ARG A 274 9.40 -15.19 7.76
N ARG A 275 8.89 -15.00 6.53
CA ARG A 275 8.37 -16.10 5.68
C ARG A 275 9.47 -16.81 4.90
N GLY A 276 10.59 -16.13 4.67
CA GLY A 276 11.76 -16.64 3.94
C GLY A 276 11.63 -16.71 2.42
N VAL A 277 10.46 -16.37 1.87
CA VAL A 277 10.18 -16.35 0.42
C VAL A 277 9.78 -14.94 -0.03
N PRO A 278 9.88 -14.61 -1.33
CA PRO A 278 9.34 -13.37 -1.86
C PRO A 278 7.80 -13.36 -1.79
N TYR A 279 7.19 -12.19 -1.97
CA TYR A 279 5.74 -12.12 -2.21
C TYR A 279 5.38 -12.87 -3.49
N HIS A 280 4.16 -13.42 -3.54
CA HIS A 280 3.69 -14.14 -4.72
C HIS A 280 3.63 -13.26 -5.96
N SER A 281 3.90 -13.83 -7.13
CA SER A 281 3.72 -13.14 -8.41
C SER A 281 2.30 -12.58 -8.53
N LYS A 282 2.18 -11.43 -9.19
CA LYS A 282 0.90 -11.02 -9.75
C LYS A 282 0.36 -12.12 -10.66
N ILE A 283 -0.96 -12.29 -10.59
CA ILE A 283 -1.70 -13.25 -11.40
C ILE A 283 -1.70 -12.73 -12.85
N GLY A 284 -1.24 -13.55 -13.77
CA GLY A 284 -1.06 -13.21 -15.19
C GLY A 284 -2.21 -13.58 -16.10
N TYR A 285 -3.35 -14.02 -15.54
CA TYR A 285 -4.54 -14.39 -16.29
C TYR A 285 -5.79 -13.64 -15.82
N THR A 286 -6.75 -13.47 -16.72
CA THR A 286 -7.99 -12.70 -16.48
C THR A 286 -9.13 -13.60 -16.02
N TRP A 287 -10.12 -13.01 -15.33
CA TRP A 287 -11.33 -13.73 -14.92
C TRP A 287 -12.20 -14.13 -16.11
N THR A 288 -12.71 -15.37 -16.10
CA THR A 288 -13.71 -15.87 -17.05
C THR A 288 -14.84 -16.60 -16.30
N GLY A 289 -16.07 -16.52 -16.81
CA GLY A 289 -17.24 -17.15 -16.18
C GLY A 289 -17.82 -16.36 -15.00
N GLU A 290 -18.68 -17.02 -14.23
CA GLU A 290 -19.38 -16.43 -13.08
C GLU A 290 -18.40 -16.05 -11.96
N ARG A 291 -18.57 -14.87 -11.35
CA ARG A 291 -17.80 -14.44 -10.18
C ARG A 291 -18.43 -14.99 -8.90
N PRO A 292 -17.63 -15.35 -7.89
CA PRO A 292 -18.18 -15.69 -6.59
C PRO A 292 -19.00 -14.52 -6.03
N PRO A 293 -20.18 -14.77 -5.44
CA PRO A 293 -20.99 -13.74 -4.82
C PRO A 293 -20.34 -13.27 -3.51
N LEU A 294 -19.66 -12.11 -3.55
CA LEU A 294 -18.92 -11.55 -2.42
C LEU A 294 -19.41 -10.13 -2.07
N PRO A 295 -19.39 -9.73 -0.78
CA PRO A 295 -19.14 -10.57 0.39
C PRO A 295 -20.37 -11.42 0.76
N ARG A 296 -20.16 -12.66 1.22
CA ARG A 296 -21.22 -13.56 1.69
C ARG A 296 -21.33 -13.62 3.21
N TYR A 297 -20.20 -13.67 3.92
CA TYR A 297 -20.12 -13.81 5.37
C TYR A 297 -19.63 -12.53 6.05
N LEU A 298 -18.67 -11.83 5.44
CA LEU A 298 -18.18 -10.53 5.90
C LEU A 298 -19.12 -9.40 5.45
N THR A 299 -20.41 -9.50 5.76
CA THR A 299 -21.40 -8.51 5.33
C THR A 299 -21.29 -7.20 6.14
N PRO A 300 -21.86 -6.08 5.64
CA PRO A 300 -21.94 -4.86 6.43
C PRO A 300 -22.63 -5.05 7.78
N ALA A 301 -23.68 -5.87 7.83
CA ALA A 301 -24.41 -6.19 9.05
C ALA A 301 -23.56 -6.99 10.05
N TRP A 302 -22.70 -7.89 9.58
CA TRP A 302 -21.73 -8.59 10.44
C TRP A 302 -20.77 -7.60 11.10
N ALA A 303 -20.23 -6.63 10.34
CA ALA A 303 -19.34 -5.64 10.90
C ALA A 303 -20.05 -4.74 11.92
N ASP A 304 -21.31 -4.37 11.67
CA ASP A 304 -22.14 -3.59 12.62
C ASP A 304 -22.40 -4.36 13.91
N GLU A 305 -22.76 -5.65 13.81
CA GLU A 305 -22.95 -6.52 14.96
C GLU A 305 -21.65 -6.63 15.77
N LEU A 306 -20.52 -6.87 15.10
CA LEU A 306 -19.22 -7.02 15.74
C LEU A 306 -18.81 -5.74 16.48
N LEU A 307 -18.98 -4.57 15.86
CA LEU A 307 -18.67 -3.27 16.46
C LEU A 307 -19.63 -2.91 17.62
N SER A 308 -20.81 -3.51 17.69
CA SER A 308 -21.76 -3.31 18.80
C SER A 308 -21.41 -4.10 20.07
N ARG A 309 -20.51 -5.08 19.97
CA ARG A 309 -20.13 -5.94 21.10
C ARG A 309 -19.28 -5.17 22.12
N PRO A 310 -19.49 -5.39 23.42
CA PRO A 310 -18.66 -4.77 24.44
C PRO A 310 -17.27 -5.41 24.51
N GLY A 311 -16.24 -4.58 24.68
CA GLY A 311 -14.85 -5.03 24.89
C GLY A 311 -13.96 -4.91 23.65
N PRO A 312 -12.65 -5.19 23.79
CA PRO A 312 -11.71 -5.10 22.68
C PRO A 312 -11.94 -6.24 21.67
N LEU A 313 -11.83 -5.89 20.40
CA LEU A 313 -11.87 -6.83 19.28
C LEU A 313 -10.59 -7.67 19.25
N ASP A 314 -10.73 -9.00 19.21
CA ASP A 314 -9.61 -9.90 18.94
C ASP A 314 -9.68 -10.37 17.49
N PHE A 315 -8.68 -10.00 16.68
CA PHE A 315 -8.68 -10.35 15.25
C PHE A 315 -8.70 -11.87 15.01
N ARG A 316 -7.96 -12.66 15.80
CA ARG A 316 -7.85 -14.11 15.57
C ARG A 316 -9.10 -14.86 15.99
N ARG A 317 -9.75 -14.41 17.06
CA ARG A 317 -10.99 -15.02 17.57
C ARG A 317 -12.23 -14.53 16.82
N ASP A 318 -12.35 -13.22 16.60
CA ASP A 318 -13.61 -12.60 16.19
C ASP A 318 -13.71 -12.33 14.68
N VAL A 319 -12.57 -12.23 13.97
CA VAL A 319 -12.52 -11.81 12.56
C VAL A 319 -11.98 -12.90 11.64
N TRP A 320 -10.80 -13.44 11.94
CA TRP A 320 -10.10 -14.39 11.08
C TRP A 320 -10.92 -15.63 10.66
N PRO A 321 -11.73 -16.26 11.54
CA PRO A 321 -12.50 -17.44 11.13
C PRO A 321 -13.48 -17.14 9.98
N LEU A 322 -14.12 -15.97 10.00
CA LEU A 322 -15.03 -15.56 8.91
C LEU A 322 -14.29 -15.10 7.66
N VAL A 323 -13.11 -14.48 7.82
CA VAL A 323 -12.22 -14.22 6.68
C VAL A 323 -11.84 -15.52 5.99
N ALA A 324 -11.40 -16.53 6.73
CA ALA A 324 -11.07 -17.84 6.18
C ALA A 324 -12.28 -18.49 5.47
N LYS A 325 -13.48 -18.38 6.06
CA LYS A 325 -14.72 -18.89 5.45
C LYS A 325 -15.06 -18.17 4.14
N GLU A 326 -14.89 -16.85 4.08
CA GLU A 326 -15.10 -16.03 2.88
C GLU A 326 -14.11 -16.40 1.76
N LEU A 327 -12.82 -16.52 2.08
CA LEU A 327 -11.80 -16.90 1.10
C LEU A 327 -12.01 -18.33 0.59
N GLY A 328 -12.38 -19.26 1.48
CA GLY A 328 -12.74 -20.61 1.09
C GLY A 328 -13.98 -20.65 0.20
N HIS A 329 -14.99 -19.83 0.46
CA HIS A 329 -16.16 -19.75 -0.44
C HIS A 329 -15.76 -19.27 -1.83
N ALA A 330 -14.93 -18.23 -1.95
CA ALA A 330 -14.43 -17.78 -3.23
C ALA A 330 -13.64 -18.87 -3.97
N HIS A 331 -12.73 -19.55 -3.25
CA HIS A 331 -11.92 -20.66 -3.77
C HIS A 331 -12.78 -21.82 -4.28
N TYR A 332 -13.65 -22.37 -3.44
CA TYR A 332 -14.45 -23.54 -3.79
C TYR A 332 -15.55 -23.20 -4.79
N HIS A 333 -16.16 -22.01 -4.75
CA HIS A 333 -17.06 -21.55 -5.81
C HIS A 333 -16.36 -21.63 -7.17
N ARG A 334 -15.12 -21.13 -7.27
CA ARG A 334 -14.36 -21.21 -8.52
C ARG A 334 -13.99 -22.63 -8.89
N LEU A 335 -13.59 -23.46 -7.92
CA LEU A 335 -13.22 -24.85 -8.17
C LEU A 335 -14.40 -25.64 -8.76
N PHE A 336 -15.59 -25.56 -8.17
CA PHE A 336 -16.78 -26.27 -8.65
C PHE A 336 -17.31 -25.75 -9.98
N THR A 337 -17.24 -24.42 -10.22
CA THR A 337 -17.78 -23.82 -11.46
C THR A 337 -16.86 -23.98 -12.66
N ALA A 338 -15.54 -23.90 -12.45
CA ALA A 338 -14.56 -23.92 -13.55
C ALA A 338 -13.85 -25.27 -13.72
N HIS A 339 -13.76 -26.08 -12.66
CA HIS A 339 -13.02 -27.33 -12.64
C HIS A 339 -13.87 -28.49 -12.08
N PRO A 340 -15.08 -28.75 -12.61
CA PRO A 340 -15.99 -29.76 -12.05
C PRO A 340 -15.39 -31.17 -12.03
N GLY A 341 -14.44 -31.48 -12.92
CA GLY A 341 -13.70 -32.75 -12.92
C GLY A 341 -12.75 -32.96 -11.73
N ARG A 342 -12.51 -31.93 -10.92
CA ARG A 342 -11.69 -31.96 -9.69
C ARG A 342 -12.54 -32.07 -8.42
N THR A 343 -13.86 -32.20 -8.56
CA THR A 343 -14.82 -32.24 -7.46
C THR A 343 -15.74 -33.45 -7.57
N THR A 344 -16.26 -33.95 -6.43
CA THR A 344 -17.09 -35.17 -6.38
C THR A 344 -18.54 -34.94 -5.97
N LEU A 345 -18.86 -33.77 -5.44
CA LEU A 345 -20.22 -33.41 -5.04
C LEU A 345 -20.89 -32.53 -6.08
N ASP A 346 -22.23 -32.51 -6.04
CA ASP A 346 -22.99 -31.50 -6.75
C ASP A 346 -22.70 -30.09 -6.17
N PRO A 347 -22.49 -29.05 -7.02
CA PRO A 347 -22.16 -27.70 -6.56
C PRO A 347 -23.18 -27.09 -5.58
N GLU A 348 -24.49 -27.28 -5.80
CA GLU A 348 -25.53 -26.72 -4.93
C GLU A 348 -25.53 -27.43 -3.56
N VAL A 349 -25.31 -28.74 -3.56
CA VAL A 349 -25.18 -29.54 -2.34
C VAL A 349 -23.94 -29.13 -1.54
N PHE A 350 -22.80 -28.93 -2.21
CA PHE A 350 -21.58 -28.46 -1.54
C PHE A 350 -21.79 -27.07 -0.95
N ASP A 351 -22.31 -26.12 -1.73
CA ASP A 351 -22.52 -24.73 -1.30
C ASP A 351 -23.42 -24.64 -0.07
N ALA A 352 -24.55 -25.37 -0.07
CA ALA A 352 -25.47 -25.42 1.06
C ALA A 352 -24.80 -25.98 2.33
N LYS A 353 -24.01 -27.05 2.20
CA LYS A 353 -23.29 -27.64 3.34
C LYS A 353 -22.15 -26.75 3.83
N TYR A 354 -21.41 -26.11 2.92
CA TYR A 354 -20.33 -25.19 3.25
C TYR A 354 -20.86 -23.96 3.99
N ALA A 355 -22.01 -23.44 3.57
CA ALA A 355 -22.67 -22.33 4.25
C ALA A 355 -23.11 -22.70 5.67
N ALA A 356 -23.64 -23.90 5.86
CA ALA A 356 -24.13 -24.40 7.15
C ALA A 356 -23.04 -24.76 8.17
N ALA A 357 -21.85 -25.18 7.70
CA ALA A 357 -20.76 -25.58 8.60
C ALA A 357 -20.07 -24.38 9.25
N ASP A 358 -19.71 -24.49 10.54
CA ASP A 358 -19.01 -23.42 11.24
C ASP A 358 -17.56 -23.26 10.72
N PRO A 359 -17.01 -22.03 10.66
CA PRO A 359 -15.62 -21.84 10.22
C PRO A 359 -14.63 -22.60 11.12
N GLY A 360 -13.69 -23.33 10.51
CA GLY A 360 -12.67 -24.11 11.22
C GLY A 360 -13.20 -25.37 11.92
N SER A 361 -14.46 -25.74 11.71
CA SER A 361 -15.06 -26.93 12.31
C SER A 361 -14.56 -28.24 11.65
N PRO A 362 -14.51 -29.36 12.39
CA PRO A 362 -14.25 -30.68 11.81
C PRO A 362 -15.24 -31.02 10.68
N GLU A 363 -16.50 -30.62 10.82
CA GLU A 363 -17.55 -30.84 9.82
C GLU A 363 -17.23 -30.14 8.49
N LEU A 364 -16.67 -28.92 8.55
CA LEU A 364 -16.21 -28.20 7.35
C LEU A 364 -15.00 -28.90 6.71
N ALA A 365 -14.06 -29.37 7.53
CA ALA A 365 -12.88 -30.09 7.05
C ALA A 365 -13.25 -31.40 6.35
N ASP A 366 -14.14 -32.21 6.95
CA ASP A 366 -14.64 -33.45 6.39
C ASP A 366 -15.43 -33.23 5.10
N LEU A 367 -16.24 -32.17 5.05
CA LEU A 367 -16.96 -31.76 3.84
C LEU A 367 -15.99 -31.47 2.68
N VAL A 368 -14.97 -30.65 2.92
CA VAL A 368 -13.96 -30.30 1.91
C VAL A 368 -13.19 -31.54 1.47
N ALA A 369 -12.72 -32.37 2.42
CA ALA A 369 -11.96 -33.57 2.11
C ALA A 369 -12.78 -34.60 1.29
N GLY A 370 -14.07 -34.74 1.58
CA GLY A 370 -14.96 -35.62 0.84
C GLY A 370 -15.34 -35.09 -0.55
N ALA A 371 -15.34 -33.77 -0.75
CA ALA A 371 -15.77 -33.12 -1.98
C ALA A 371 -14.64 -32.79 -2.97
N VAL A 372 -13.41 -32.64 -2.48
CA VAL A 372 -12.21 -32.28 -3.25
C VAL A 372 -11.15 -33.36 -3.03
N PRO A 373 -11.05 -34.38 -3.91
CA PRO A 373 -10.18 -35.53 -3.70
C PRO A 373 -8.69 -35.20 -3.63
N ASP A 374 -8.22 -34.32 -4.52
CA ASP A 374 -6.82 -33.91 -4.57
C ASP A 374 -6.54 -32.85 -3.49
N PRO A 375 -5.63 -33.10 -2.52
CA PRO A 375 -5.23 -32.10 -1.55
C PRO A 375 -4.67 -30.81 -2.17
N ALA A 376 -4.08 -30.86 -3.36
CA ALA A 376 -3.51 -29.68 -4.04
C ALA A 376 -4.58 -28.68 -4.54
N ASP A 377 -5.84 -29.11 -4.66
CA ASP A 377 -6.99 -28.26 -4.99
C ASP A 377 -7.70 -27.73 -3.73
N ARG A 378 -7.28 -28.11 -2.52
CA ARG A 378 -7.85 -27.60 -1.26
C ARG A 378 -7.19 -26.30 -0.84
N LEU A 379 -7.96 -25.39 -0.28
CA LEU A 379 -7.42 -24.13 0.25
C LEU A 379 -6.77 -24.36 1.61
N ASP A 380 -5.46 -24.09 1.70
CA ASP A 380 -4.70 -24.09 2.95
C ASP A 380 -4.10 -22.70 3.19
N LEU A 381 -4.76 -21.91 4.04
CA LEU A 381 -4.34 -20.53 4.34
C LEU A 381 -3.11 -20.48 5.26
N ASP A 382 -2.87 -21.51 6.07
CA ASP A 382 -1.73 -21.55 6.98
C ASP A 382 -0.45 -21.89 6.21
N ALA A 383 -0.50 -22.87 5.29
CA ALA A 383 0.59 -23.16 4.36
C ALA A 383 0.89 -21.97 3.44
N LEU A 384 -0.14 -21.23 3.03
CA LEU A 384 0.03 -19.97 2.30
C LEU A 384 0.71 -18.89 3.16
N ASP A 385 0.32 -18.69 4.43
CA ASP A 385 0.95 -17.68 5.29
C ASP A 385 2.40 -18.02 5.64
N ARG A 386 2.71 -19.31 5.82
CA ARG A 386 4.01 -19.79 6.31
C ARG A 386 4.53 -20.98 5.46
N PRO A 387 4.94 -20.73 4.21
CA PRO A 387 5.32 -21.81 3.28
C PRO A 387 6.58 -22.57 3.67
N LEU A 388 7.41 -22.01 4.56
CA LEU A 388 8.63 -22.66 5.08
C LEU A 388 8.48 -23.15 6.52
N ASP A 389 7.26 -23.18 7.07
CA ASP A 389 7.05 -23.72 8.42
C ASP A 389 7.37 -25.21 8.45
N GLY A 390 8.23 -25.63 9.38
CA GLY A 390 8.71 -27.01 9.46
C GLY A 390 9.69 -27.45 8.34
N VAL A 391 10.04 -26.58 7.39
CA VAL A 391 11.00 -26.88 6.32
C VAL A 391 12.43 -26.67 6.80
N THR A 392 13.30 -27.64 6.56
CA THR A 392 14.75 -27.54 6.80
C THR A 392 15.52 -28.04 5.58
N TYR A 393 16.64 -27.39 5.29
CA TYR A 393 17.58 -27.79 4.25
C TYR A 393 18.91 -28.21 4.89
N GLU A 394 19.56 -29.21 4.29
CA GLU A 394 20.83 -29.77 4.79
C GLU A 394 22.02 -28.81 4.58
N SER A 395 21.90 -27.84 3.67
CA SER A 395 22.93 -26.85 3.40
C SER A 395 22.36 -25.57 2.77
N GLY A 396 23.17 -24.50 2.79
CA GLY A 396 22.86 -23.25 2.10
C GLY A 396 22.71 -23.39 0.58
N GLU A 397 23.37 -24.37 -0.05
CA GLU A 397 23.18 -24.68 -1.48
C GLU A 397 21.83 -25.35 -1.76
N ALA A 398 21.45 -26.34 -0.93
CA ALA A 398 20.14 -26.98 -1.02
C ALA A 398 19.00 -25.96 -0.81
N LEU A 399 19.19 -24.97 0.08
CA LEU A 399 18.26 -23.84 0.21
C LEU A 399 18.15 -23.03 -1.08
N GLN A 400 19.27 -22.77 -1.78
CA GLN A 400 19.21 -22.00 -3.04
C GLN A 400 18.39 -22.72 -4.09
N GLU A 401 18.55 -24.04 -4.23
CA GLU A 401 17.75 -24.86 -5.15
C GLU A 401 16.29 -24.86 -4.73
N GLY A 402 15.99 -25.17 -3.47
CA GLY A 402 14.62 -25.23 -2.97
C GLY A 402 13.84 -23.93 -3.12
N LEU A 403 14.46 -22.77 -2.88
CA LEU A 403 13.77 -21.49 -3.07
C LEU A 403 13.65 -21.10 -4.55
N ARG A 404 14.59 -21.47 -5.41
CA ARG A 404 14.41 -21.29 -6.86
C ARG A 404 13.24 -22.14 -7.37
N ASP A 405 13.10 -23.36 -6.88
CA ASP A 405 11.98 -24.23 -7.23
C ASP A 405 10.64 -23.67 -6.73
N TYR A 406 10.61 -23.17 -5.49
CA TYR A 406 9.44 -22.51 -4.92
C TYR A 406 8.99 -21.30 -5.78
N ILE A 407 9.90 -20.41 -6.13
CA ILE A 407 9.61 -19.22 -6.94
C ILE A 407 9.17 -19.62 -8.35
N THR A 408 9.80 -20.65 -8.93
CA THR A 408 9.42 -21.18 -10.26
C THR A 408 8.02 -21.78 -10.25
N ALA A 409 7.68 -22.53 -9.20
CA ALA A 409 6.35 -23.11 -9.02
C ALA A 409 5.28 -22.03 -8.86
N ASP A 410 5.55 -20.99 -8.06
CA ASP A 410 4.66 -19.84 -7.93
C ASP A 410 4.44 -19.13 -9.27
N LEU A 411 5.51 -18.81 -10.00
CA LEU A 411 5.41 -18.16 -11.32
C LEU A 411 4.57 -18.98 -12.29
N THR A 412 4.83 -20.28 -12.37
CA THR A 412 4.10 -21.19 -13.26
C THR A 412 2.62 -21.20 -12.89
N ARG A 413 2.30 -21.41 -11.61
CA ARG A 413 0.93 -21.45 -11.09
C ARG A 413 0.17 -20.14 -11.32
N ARG A 414 0.82 -19.00 -11.04
CA ARG A 414 0.21 -17.65 -11.14
C ARG A 414 -0.02 -17.20 -12.58
N HIS A 415 0.52 -17.90 -13.57
CA HIS A 415 0.33 -17.63 -15.00
C HIS A 415 -0.40 -18.77 -15.75
N ASP A 416 -0.93 -19.75 -15.01
CA ASP A 416 -1.72 -20.84 -15.57
C ASP A 416 -3.21 -20.73 -15.13
N PRO A 417 -4.15 -20.49 -16.06
CA PRO A 417 -5.58 -20.36 -15.73
C PRO A 417 -6.20 -21.65 -15.14
N ASP A 418 -5.53 -22.80 -15.24
CA ASP A 418 -5.93 -24.05 -14.57
C ASP A 418 -5.85 -23.95 -13.04
N HIS A 419 -5.23 -22.89 -12.52
CA HIS A 419 -5.18 -22.51 -11.10
C HIS A 419 -6.02 -21.27 -10.78
N SER A 420 -7.04 -20.98 -11.58
CA SER A 420 -7.91 -19.80 -11.44
C SER A 420 -8.62 -19.63 -10.08
N THR A 421 -8.58 -20.63 -9.21
CA THR A 421 -8.98 -20.49 -7.79
C THR A 421 -8.13 -19.46 -7.04
N ASP A 422 -6.86 -19.26 -7.41
CA ASP A 422 -5.99 -18.23 -6.81
C ASP A 422 -6.51 -16.81 -7.08
N LEU A 423 -7.04 -16.57 -8.30
CA LEU A 423 -7.69 -15.31 -8.64
C LEU A 423 -9.00 -15.12 -7.87
N ALA A 424 -9.72 -16.21 -7.57
CA ALA A 424 -10.92 -16.14 -6.75
C ALA A 424 -10.57 -15.77 -5.30
N VAL A 425 -9.53 -16.37 -4.73
CA VAL A 425 -8.99 -16.01 -3.41
C VAL A 425 -8.51 -14.56 -3.40
N PHE A 426 -7.84 -14.09 -4.45
CA PHE A 426 -7.46 -12.68 -4.59
C PHE A 426 -8.68 -11.73 -4.56
N LEU A 427 -9.75 -12.04 -5.28
CA LEU A 427 -11.00 -11.25 -5.24
C LEU A 427 -11.67 -11.32 -3.86
N GLY A 428 -11.65 -12.49 -3.22
CA GLY A 428 -12.07 -12.68 -1.83
C GLY A 428 -11.29 -11.80 -0.87
N LEU A 429 -9.97 -11.72 -1.04
CA LEU A 429 -9.09 -10.85 -0.24
C LEU A 429 -9.45 -9.37 -0.43
N LEU A 430 -9.68 -8.91 -1.67
CA LEU A 430 -10.10 -7.53 -1.91
C LEU A 430 -11.45 -7.21 -1.25
N SER A 431 -12.42 -8.13 -1.36
CA SER A 431 -13.73 -8.00 -0.72
C SER A 431 -13.60 -7.92 0.80
N ALA A 432 -12.88 -8.87 1.42
CA ALA A 432 -12.62 -8.87 2.86
C ALA A 432 -11.90 -7.59 3.30
N TYR A 433 -10.87 -7.17 2.55
CA TYR A 433 -10.11 -5.96 2.86
C TYR A 433 -11.01 -4.72 2.92
N ALA A 434 -11.95 -4.57 2.00
CA ALA A 434 -12.90 -3.45 1.97
C ALA A 434 -13.83 -3.41 3.20
N GLN A 435 -14.23 -4.57 3.72
CA GLN A 435 -15.12 -4.67 4.90
C GLN A 435 -14.35 -4.42 6.19
N LEU A 436 -13.12 -4.95 6.29
CA LEU A 436 -12.29 -4.83 7.48
C LEU A 436 -11.78 -3.40 7.74
N ILE A 437 -11.78 -2.51 6.74
CA ILE A 437 -11.49 -1.07 6.93
C ILE A 437 -12.37 -0.47 8.03
N ARG A 438 -13.63 -0.92 8.12
CA ARG A 438 -14.62 -0.40 9.07
C ARG A 438 -14.27 -0.71 10.53
N LEU A 439 -13.44 -1.72 10.77
CA LEU A 439 -13.02 -2.13 12.11
C LEU A 439 -11.85 -1.30 12.64
N GLY A 440 -11.27 -0.40 11.83
CA GLY A 440 -10.13 0.43 12.21
C GLY A 440 -8.84 -0.37 12.32
N ASP A 441 -8.16 -0.27 13.46
CA ASP A 441 -6.89 -0.95 13.69
C ASP A 441 -7.11 -2.38 14.19
N ILE A 442 -6.84 -3.33 13.30
CA ILE A 442 -6.94 -4.79 13.55
C ILE A 442 -5.55 -5.46 13.59
N GLY A 443 -4.50 -4.66 13.81
CA GLY A 443 -3.12 -5.13 13.87
C GLY A 443 -2.44 -5.35 12.52
N ASN A 444 -1.14 -5.62 12.58
CA ASN A 444 -0.27 -5.65 11.39
C ASN A 444 -0.29 -6.99 10.63
N TRP A 445 -0.72 -8.08 11.26
CA TRP A 445 -0.67 -9.41 10.62
C TRP A 445 -1.56 -9.48 9.37
N TRP A 446 -2.81 -9.00 9.44
CA TRP A 446 -3.75 -9.01 8.31
C TRP A 446 -3.18 -8.29 7.08
N HIS A 447 -2.67 -7.07 7.27
CA HIS A 447 -2.08 -6.30 6.18
C HIS A 447 -0.85 -6.99 5.58
N GLY A 448 -0.04 -7.63 6.42
CA GLY A 448 1.13 -8.40 5.98
C GLY A 448 0.79 -9.71 5.25
N PHE A 449 -0.34 -10.36 5.59
CA PHE A 449 -0.87 -11.52 4.87
C PHE A 449 -1.46 -11.11 3.52
N PHE A 450 -2.34 -10.10 3.51
CA PHE A 450 -2.90 -9.53 2.28
C PHE A 450 -1.79 -9.09 1.31
N SER A 451 -0.80 -8.33 1.79
CA SER A 451 0.26 -7.82 0.94
C SER A 451 1.09 -8.94 0.30
N TYR A 452 1.35 -10.01 1.05
CA TYR A 452 2.09 -11.17 0.60
C TYR A 452 1.37 -11.95 -0.52
N LEU A 453 0.06 -12.18 -0.39
CA LEU A 453 -0.73 -12.95 -1.36
C LEU A 453 -1.22 -12.12 -2.57
N ALA A 454 -1.59 -10.87 -2.32
CA ALA A 454 -2.37 -10.06 -3.26
C ALA A 454 -1.60 -8.85 -3.82
N SER A 455 -0.52 -8.41 -3.16
CA SER A 455 0.23 -7.20 -3.53
C SER A 455 1.66 -7.49 -4.00
N GLY A 456 1.97 -8.71 -4.41
CA GLY A 456 3.32 -9.05 -4.85
C GLY A 456 3.73 -8.46 -6.20
N PRO A 457 4.98 -8.74 -6.63
CA PRO A 457 5.59 -8.08 -7.78
C PRO A 457 5.05 -8.60 -9.12
N PRO A 458 5.27 -7.86 -10.22
CA PRO A 458 5.07 -8.37 -11.58
C PRO A 458 5.85 -9.66 -11.82
N GLY A 459 5.26 -10.62 -12.56
CA GLY A 459 5.91 -11.89 -12.90
C GLY A 459 7.35 -11.74 -13.43
N PRO A 460 7.61 -10.83 -14.40
CA PRO A 460 8.96 -10.59 -14.91
C PRO A 460 9.99 -10.22 -13.82
N ARG A 461 9.59 -9.61 -12.70
CA ARG A 461 10.52 -9.30 -11.60
C ARG A 461 10.97 -10.54 -10.83
N LEU A 462 10.13 -11.56 -10.72
CA LEU A 462 10.54 -12.83 -10.12
C LEU A 462 11.38 -13.67 -11.09
N GLU A 463 11.15 -13.58 -12.40
CA GLU A 463 12.06 -14.17 -13.40
C GLU A 463 13.46 -13.55 -13.30
N GLN A 464 13.53 -12.21 -13.15
CA GLN A 464 14.79 -11.52 -12.91
C GLN A 464 15.46 -11.96 -11.61
N LEU A 465 14.69 -12.12 -10.52
CA LEU A 465 15.19 -12.64 -9.25
C LEU A 465 15.80 -14.05 -9.39
N LEU A 466 15.13 -14.93 -10.14
CA LEU A 466 15.66 -16.27 -10.45
C LEU A 466 16.98 -16.20 -11.22
N ALA A 467 17.06 -15.33 -12.24
CA ALA A 467 18.28 -15.14 -13.03
C ALA A 467 19.44 -14.60 -12.17
N LEU A 468 19.16 -13.63 -11.29
CA LEU A 468 20.12 -13.06 -10.34
C LEU A 468 20.58 -14.09 -9.30
N SER A 469 19.68 -14.95 -8.84
CA SER A 469 20.02 -16.06 -7.93
C SER A 469 20.96 -17.07 -8.59
N ARG A 470 20.69 -17.44 -9.85
CA ARG A 470 21.56 -18.33 -10.64
C ARG A 470 22.94 -17.71 -10.90
N ALA A 471 23.00 -16.38 -11.07
CA ALA A 471 24.25 -15.65 -11.23
C ALA A 471 25.03 -15.45 -9.91
N GLY A 472 24.47 -15.86 -8.76
CA GLY A 472 25.10 -15.70 -7.45
C GLY A 472 25.10 -14.27 -6.89
N VAL A 473 24.43 -13.34 -7.56
CA VAL A 473 24.31 -11.93 -7.13
C VAL A 473 23.26 -11.79 -6.03
N VAL A 474 22.22 -12.62 -6.06
CA VAL A 474 21.25 -12.77 -4.97
C VAL A 474 21.36 -14.17 -4.38
N ARG A 475 21.42 -14.27 -3.07
CA ARG A 475 21.43 -15.52 -2.31
C ARG A 475 20.36 -15.47 -1.24
N PHE A 476 19.69 -16.59 -1.02
CA PHE A 476 18.62 -16.69 -0.05
C PHE A 476 19.16 -17.12 1.32
N LEU A 477 18.63 -16.50 2.38
CA LEU A 477 18.88 -16.87 3.78
C LEU A 477 17.84 -17.82 4.33
N GLY A 478 16.63 -17.85 3.75
CA GLY A 478 15.52 -18.70 4.19
C GLY A 478 14.60 -18.03 5.21
N GLY A 479 13.85 -18.85 5.96
CA GLY A 479 12.76 -18.42 6.83
C GLY A 479 13.20 -18.07 8.26
N SER A 480 12.46 -17.16 8.90
CA SER A 480 12.72 -16.72 10.27
C SER A 480 14.16 -16.23 10.49
N VAL A 481 14.68 -15.40 9.56
CA VAL A 481 16.03 -14.85 9.65
C VAL A 481 16.21 -14.02 10.93
N THR A 482 17.28 -14.31 11.67
CA THR A 482 17.78 -13.47 12.76
C THR A 482 19.07 -12.79 12.32
N VAL A 483 19.31 -11.59 12.84
CA VAL A 483 20.56 -10.86 12.63
C VAL A 483 21.10 -10.45 13.99
N GLU A 484 22.35 -10.81 14.25
CA GLU A 484 23.08 -10.49 15.46
C GLU A 484 24.20 -9.50 15.14
N ALA A 485 24.45 -8.57 16.06
CA ALA A 485 25.60 -7.68 16.04
C ALA A 485 26.74 -8.34 16.84
N ASP A 486 27.74 -8.88 16.15
CA ASP A 486 28.90 -9.54 16.77
C ASP A 486 29.92 -8.48 17.18
N GLU A 487 29.90 -8.10 18.47
CA GLU A 487 30.80 -7.09 19.05
C GLU A 487 32.28 -7.51 19.05
N GLU A 488 32.59 -8.81 19.12
CA GLU A 488 33.98 -9.29 19.13
C GLU A 488 34.61 -9.19 17.73
N ARG A 489 33.86 -9.60 16.71
CA ARG A 489 34.32 -9.61 15.32
C ARG A 489 34.05 -8.31 14.58
N GLY A 490 33.16 -7.46 15.08
CA GLY A 490 32.76 -6.20 14.46
C GLY A 490 32.05 -6.43 13.12
N VAL A 491 31.10 -7.37 13.07
CA VAL A 491 30.30 -7.70 11.87
C VAL A 491 28.83 -7.98 12.22
N PHE A 492 27.96 -7.89 11.23
CA PHE A 492 26.61 -8.46 11.33
C PHE A 492 26.66 -9.94 10.97
N ARG A 493 25.97 -10.78 11.73
CA ARG A 493 25.81 -12.21 11.46
C ARG A 493 24.34 -12.54 11.25
N ALA A 494 23.99 -13.09 10.10
CA ALA A 494 22.64 -13.57 9.82
C ALA A 494 22.58 -15.10 9.81
N SER A 495 21.51 -15.64 10.41
CA SER A 495 21.21 -17.08 10.42
C SER A 495 19.71 -17.31 10.25
N ALA A 496 19.30 -18.53 9.90
CA ALA A 496 17.90 -18.87 9.69
C ALA A 496 17.58 -20.28 10.20
N ALA A 497 16.38 -20.45 10.76
CA ALA A 497 15.93 -21.75 11.25
C ALA A 497 15.82 -22.82 10.14
N THR A 498 15.63 -22.38 8.89
CA THR A 498 15.52 -23.26 7.72
C THR A 498 16.84 -23.88 7.27
N VAL A 499 17.99 -23.34 7.71
CA VAL A 499 19.33 -23.92 7.44
C VAL A 499 20.13 -23.92 8.75
N PRO A 500 19.83 -24.84 9.68
CA PRO A 500 20.47 -24.85 10.99
C PRO A 500 22.00 -25.01 10.88
N GLY A 501 22.72 -24.21 11.67
CA GLY A 501 24.19 -24.30 11.77
C GLY A 501 24.96 -23.50 10.73
N GLU A 502 24.32 -22.96 9.70
CA GLU A 502 24.93 -22.02 8.77
C GLU A 502 24.61 -20.56 9.11
N HIS A 503 25.56 -19.68 8.81
CA HIS A 503 25.39 -18.23 8.94
C HIS A 503 26.22 -17.49 7.89
N ILE A 504 25.84 -16.25 7.59
CA ILE A 504 26.64 -15.32 6.80
C ILE A 504 27.09 -14.15 7.68
N GLU A 505 28.34 -13.74 7.49
CA GLU A 505 28.87 -12.51 8.08
C GLU A 505 28.93 -11.42 6.99
N ALA A 506 28.51 -10.21 7.33
CA ALA A 506 28.58 -9.08 6.44
C ALA A 506 28.92 -7.79 7.19
N ARG A 507 29.52 -6.85 6.45
CA ARG A 507 29.78 -5.48 6.94
C ARG A 507 28.65 -4.52 6.60
N ALA A 508 27.60 -5.01 5.93
CA ALA A 508 26.45 -4.24 5.51
C ALA A 508 25.15 -4.97 5.86
N LEU A 509 24.21 -4.26 6.49
CA LEU A 509 22.85 -4.68 6.76
C LEU A 509 21.88 -3.67 6.12
N VAL A 510 20.88 -4.17 5.40
CA VAL A 510 19.83 -3.37 4.77
C VAL A 510 18.46 -3.87 5.20
N GLU A 511 17.64 -2.95 5.71
CA GLU A 511 16.22 -3.15 5.97
C GLU A 511 15.40 -2.86 4.69
N ALA A 512 15.15 -3.88 3.88
CA ALA A 512 14.33 -3.78 2.67
C ALA A 512 12.83 -3.80 2.99
N ARG A 513 12.38 -2.84 3.79
CA ARG A 513 10.99 -2.64 4.20
C ARG A 513 10.72 -1.17 4.49
N LEU A 514 9.45 -0.77 4.39
CA LEU A 514 9.03 0.56 4.82
C LEU A 514 9.00 0.63 6.35
N PRO A 515 9.22 1.83 6.93
CA PRO A 515 8.93 2.06 8.33
C PRO A 515 7.46 1.82 8.66
N ASP A 516 7.20 1.34 9.87
CA ASP A 516 5.82 1.21 10.36
C ASP A 516 5.23 2.61 10.59
N PRO A 517 3.99 2.86 10.14
CA PRO A 517 3.34 4.15 10.34
C PRO A 517 2.96 4.32 11.81
N SER A 518 3.83 4.98 12.59
CA SER A 518 3.61 5.25 14.00
C SER A 518 3.86 6.72 14.33
N LEU A 519 2.86 7.36 14.93
CA LEU A 519 3.02 8.70 15.50
C LEU A 519 3.83 8.70 16.79
N ARG A 520 4.00 7.53 17.45
CA ARG A 520 4.84 7.39 18.66
C ARG A 520 6.33 7.45 18.32
N HIS A 521 6.69 6.98 17.13
CA HIS A 521 8.06 6.92 16.60
C HIS A 521 8.14 7.64 15.25
N THR A 522 7.64 8.87 15.16
CA THR A 522 7.64 9.63 13.90
C THR A 522 8.80 10.62 13.84
N ALA A 523 9.51 10.64 12.69
CA ALA A 523 10.50 11.66 12.40
C ALA A 523 9.86 12.97 11.88
N SER A 524 8.55 12.96 11.61
CA SER A 524 7.80 14.11 11.11
C SER A 524 7.50 15.10 12.24
N PRO A 525 8.06 16.33 12.22
CA PRO A 525 7.76 17.34 13.23
C PRO A 525 6.27 17.70 13.27
N LEU A 526 5.61 17.67 12.11
CA LEU A 526 4.18 17.93 11.96
C LEU A 526 3.34 16.96 12.78
N LEU A 527 3.60 15.66 12.64
CA LEU A 527 2.83 14.62 13.30
C LEU A 527 3.18 14.51 14.78
N ARG A 528 4.46 14.70 15.13
CA ARG A 528 4.89 14.80 16.53
C ARG A 528 4.15 15.91 17.27
N THR A 529 4.06 17.10 16.68
CA THR A 529 3.30 18.22 17.27
C THR A 529 1.81 17.92 17.42
N LEU A 530 1.19 17.19 16.47
CA LEU A 530 -0.20 16.76 16.62
C LEU A 530 -0.39 15.79 17.80
N TYR A 531 0.51 14.81 17.92
CA TYR A 531 0.50 13.85 19.01
C TYR A 531 0.69 14.53 20.37
N GLU A 532 1.72 15.36 20.51
CA GLU A 532 1.96 16.16 21.74
C GLU A 532 0.75 17.06 22.05
N GLY A 533 0.13 17.62 21.02
CA GLY A 533 -1.02 18.52 21.10
C GLY A 533 -2.38 17.86 21.43
N GLY A 534 -2.43 16.56 21.73
CA GLY A 534 -3.66 15.91 22.19
C GLY A 534 -4.31 14.91 21.23
N ALA A 535 -3.74 14.69 20.05
CA ALA A 535 -4.30 13.71 19.11
C ALA A 535 -4.21 12.29 19.68
N ALA A 536 -5.30 11.52 19.55
CA ALA A 536 -5.32 10.11 19.91
C ALA A 536 -4.60 9.27 18.86
N VAL A 537 -3.95 8.21 19.33
CA VAL A 537 -3.29 7.20 18.51
C VAL A 537 -3.68 5.81 18.98
N THR A 538 -3.71 4.85 18.06
CA THR A 538 -3.95 3.45 18.41
C THR A 538 -2.74 2.82 19.10
N ASP A 539 -2.88 1.57 19.52
CA ASP A 539 -1.77 0.79 20.08
C ASP A 539 -0.69 0.51 19.04
N THR A 540 -1.04 0.35 17.76
CA THR A 540 -0.07 0.26 16.66
C THR A 540 0.50 1.61 16.22
N GLY A 541 0.06 2.72 16.83
CA GLY A 541 0.60 4.05 16.59
C GLY A 541 -0.08 4.85 15.47
N LEU A 542 -1.18 4.36 14.90
CA LEU A 542 -1.95 5.07 13.87
C LEU A 542 -2.70 6.27 14.47
N LEU A 543 -2.80 7.37 13.72
CA LEU A 543 -3.60 8.53 14.10
C LEU A 543 -5.09 8.19 14.08
N SER A 544 -5.79 8.37 15.20
CA SER A 544 -7.23 8.12 15.28
C SER A 544 -8.01 9.21 14.55
N VAL A 545 -8.86 8.79 13.61
CA VAL A 545 -9.77 9.67 12.88
C VAL A 545 -11.21 9.18 12.96
N ASP A 546 -12.15 10.11 12.85
CA ASP A 546 -13.58 9.83 12.77
C ASP A 546 -13.88 9.03 11.50
N PRO A 547 -14.58 7.88 11.58
CA PRO A 547 -14.85 7.03 10.42
C PRO A 547 -15.83 7.66 9.41
N GLY A 548 -16.62 8.65 9.84
CA GLY A 548 -17.60 9.33 8.98
C GLY A 548 -16.96 10.34 8.04
N ASP A 549 -16.05 11.18 8.53
CA ASP A 549 -15.48 12.28 7.73
C ASP A 549 -13.98 12.52 7.88
N SER A 550 -13.27 11.66 8.61
CA SER A 550 -11.82 11.71 8.81
C SER A 550 -11.31 12.90 9.65
N ARG A 551 -12.15 13.52 10.48
CA ARG A 551 -11.67 14.46 11.52
C ARG A 551 -10.72 13.77 12.49
N ILE A 552 -9.63 14.45 12.86
CA ILE A 552 -8.69 13.95 13.87
C ILE A 552 -9.39 13.83 15.22
N VAL A 553 -9.27 12.68 15.88
CA VAL A 553 -9.86 12.43 17.20
C VAL A 553 -8.83 12.74 18.30
N ASP A 554 -9.27 13.39 19.38
CA ASP A 554 -8.43 13.62 20.56
C ASP A 554 -8.47 12.47 21.57
N ARG A 555 -7.64 12.54 22.62
CA ARG A 555 -7.55 11.52 23.68
C ARG A 555 -8.86 11.33 24.45
N GLU A 556 -9.78 12.28 24.39
CA GLU A 556 -11.11 12.19 24.99
C GLU A 556 -12.16 11.63 24.01
N GLY A 557 -11.74 11.20 22.82
CA GLY A 557 -12.62 10.61 21.80
C GLY A 557 -13.41 11.64 21.01
N ARG A 558 -13.05 12.93 21.03
CA ARG A 558 -13.81 14.00 20.37
C ARG A 558 -13.17 14.39 19.03
N PRO A 559 -13.90 14.35 17.91
CA PRO A 559 -13.41 14.84 16.62
C PRO A 559 -13.04 16.33 16.67
N HIS A 560 -11.90 16.70 16.10
CA HIS A 560 -11.43 18.08 16.02
C HIS A 560 -12.22 18.83 14.94
N PRO A 561 -12.84 19.98 15.25
CA PRO A 561 -13.77 20.63 14.32
C PRO A 561 -13.11 21.12 13.02
N ARG A 562 -11.79 21.37 13.06
CA ARG A 562 -11.04 22.03 11.98
C ARG A 562 -9.86 21.24 11.40
N ARG A 563 -9.65 19.99 11.82
CA ARG A 563 -8.48 19.19 11.40
C ARG A 563 -8.93 17.83 10.92
N PHE A 564 -8.57 17.50 9.70
CA PHE A 564 -8.86 16.22 9.04
C PHE A 564 -7.54 15.53 8.70
N ALA A 565 -7.54 14.20 8.65
CA ALA A 565 -6.39 13.42 8.23
C ALA A 565 -6.81 12.19 7.43
N LEU A 566 -6.24 12.03 6.23
CA LEU A 566 -6.49 10.93 5.32
C LEU A 566 -5.16 10.34 4.85
N GLY A 567 -4.97 9.03 4.99
CA GLY A 567 -3.77 8.37 4.49
C GLY A 567 -3.39 7.11 5.26
N PRO A 568 -2.28 6.45 4.89
CA PRO A 568 -1.86 5.19 5.49
C PRO A 568 -1.45 5.30 6.97
N PHE A 569 -1.28 6.53 7.48
CA PHE A 569 -0.87 6.83 8.85
C PHE A 569 -2.04 6.99 9.83
N THR A 570 -3.28 6.82 9.38
CA THR A 570 -4.49 6.97 10.21
C THR A 570 -5.19 5.63 10.44
N THR A 571 -6.18 5.58 11.34
CA THR A 571 -7.08 4.43 11.50
C THR A 571 -7.86 4.07 10.22
N ALA A 572 -7.85 4.95 9.22
CA ALA A 572 -8.39 4.74 7.89
C ALA A 572 -7.32 4.27 6.86
N ARG A 573 -6.21 3.66 7.33
CA ARG A 573 -5.03 3.22 6.56
C ARG A 573 -5.31 2.46 5.25
N ASN A 574 -6.45 1.77 5.17
CA ASN A 574 -6.70 0.73 4.18
C ASN A 574 -7.28 1.22 2.84
N SER A 575 -7.28 2.52 2.57
CA SER A 575 -8.01 3.10 1.44
C SER A 575 -7.24 3.16 0.11
N GLY A 576 -5.93 2.91 0.11
CA GLY A 576 -5.07 3.05 -1.07
C GLY A 576 -4.88 4.50 -1.52
N ALA A 577 -3.87 4.74 -2.38
CA ALA A 577 -3.64 6.06 -3.00
C ALA A 577 -4.55 6.29 -4.23
N PHE A 578 -4.84 5.21 -4.94
CA PHE A 578 -5.72 5.06 -6.11
C PHE A 578 -6.26 3.63 -6.08
N THR A 579 -7.21 3.30 -6.96
CA THR A 579 -7.91 2.00 -6.94
C THR A 579 -8.09 1.40 -8.32
N ARG A 580 -8.51 0.14 -8.35
CA ARG A 580 -9.01 -0.54 -9.54
C ARG A 580 -10.36 0.04 -9.95
N PRO A 581 -10.61 0.29 -11.24
CA PRO A 581 -11.94 0.67 -11.72
C PRO A 581 -13.02 -0.31 -11.24
N ARG A 582 -14.20 0.20 -10.93
CA ARG A 582 -15.40 -0.59 -10.61
C ARG A 582 -15.29 -1.47 -9.36
N THR A 583 -14.47 -1.07 -8.39
CA THR A 583 -14.27 -1.79 -7.10
C THR A 583 -14.82 -1.04 -5.89
N GLY A 584 -15.61 0.02 -6.12
CA GLY A 584 -16.23 0.84 -5.10
C GLY A 584 -15.31 1.81 -4.36
N GLY A 585 -14.00 1.78 -4.61
CA GLY A 585 -13.01 2.81 -4.26
C GLY A 585 -13.14 3.44 -2.86
N PRO A 586 -12.76 2.74 -1.77
CA PRO A 586 -12.85 3.28 -0.40
C PRO A 586 -12.16 4.64 -0.21
N ALA A 587 -11.03 4.84 -0.89
CA ALA A 587 -10.33 6.13 -0.96
C ALA A 587 -11.22 7.27 -1.44
N PHE A 588 -12.04 7.05 -2.46
CA PHE A 588 -12.88 8.08 -3.04
C PHE A 588 -14.02 8.46 -2.11
N ARG A 589 -14.63 7.47 -1.42
CA ARG A 589 -15.68 7.73 -0.41
C ARG A 589 -15.17 8.62 0.72
N GLN A 590 -13.97 8.33 1.21
CA GLN A 590 -13.34 9.14 2.26
C GLN A 590 -13.00 10.56 1.78
N ASN A 591 -12.48 10.70 0.56
CA ASN A 591 -12.21 12.02 -0.02
C ASN A 591 -13.52 12.83 -0.13
N ASP A 592 -14.61 12.20 -0.58
CA ASP A 592 -15.90 12.84 -0.73
C ASP A 592 -16.46 13.29 0.63
N ALA A 593 -16.47 12.40 1.62
CA ALA A 593 -16.95 12.72 2.96
C ALA A 593 -16.16 13.87 3.60
N ALA A 594 -14.82 13.83 3.54
CA ALA A 594 -13.97 14.89 4.07
C ALA A 594 -14.16 16.23 3.33
N ALA A 595 -14.24 16.20 1.99
CA ALA A 595 -14.44 17.41 1.18
C ALA A 595 -15.81 18.05 1.45
N ARG A 596 -16.88 17.26 1.51
CA ARG A 596 -18.24 17.75 1.82
C ARG A 596 -18.30 18.34 3.23
N ALA A 597 -17.73 17.65 4.22
CA ALA A 597 -17.64 18.16 5.61
C ALA A 597 -16.86 19.48 5.69
N ALA A 598 -15.77 19.62 4.93
CA ALA A 598 -14.99 20.84 4.85
C ALA A 598 -15.79 22.00 4.21
N LEU A 599 -16.44 21.75 3.07
CA LEU A 599 -17.23 22.78 2.37
C LEU A 599 -18.43 23.26 3.20
N THR A 600 -19.17 22.34 3.83
CA THR A 600 -20.27 22.70 4.74
C THR A 600 -19.78 23.57 5.89
N PHE A 601 -18.68 23.19 6.53
CA PHE A 601 -18.10 23.98 7.62
C PHE A 601 -17.71 25.40 7.16
N LEU A 602 -17.03 25.52 6.02
CA LEU A 602 -16.58 26.81 5.48
C LEU A 602 -17.76 27.70 5.07
N ARG A 603 -18.85 27.12 4.54
CA ARG A 603 -20.08 27.85 4.22
C ARG A 603 -20.68 28.45 5.48
N ASP A 604 -20.87 27.64 6.52
CA ASP A 604 -21.53 28.05 7.76
C ASP A 604 -20.72 29.13 8.50
N LEU A 605 -19.38 29.02 8.44
CA LEU A 605 -18.46 30.04 8.94
C LEU A 605 -18.62 31.37 8.18
N SER A 606 -18.76 31.31 6.87
CA SER A 606 -18.93 32.49 5.99
C SER A 606 -20.28 33.17 6.18
N CYS A 607 -21.35 32.41 6.49
CA CYS A 607 -22.66 32.95 6.80
C CYS A 607 -22.69 33.63 8.18
N SER A 608 -22.07 33.03 9.19
CA SER A 608 -22.03 33.58 10.56
C SER A 608 -21.23 34.89 10.62
N GLY A 609 -20.15 35.00 9.85
CA GLY A 609 -19.35 36.23 9.73
C GLY A 609 -20.09 37.41 9.08
N ARG A 610 -21.12 37.15 8.25
CA ARG A 610 -21.95 38.20 7.61
C ARG A 610 -23.09 38.70 8.48
N ILE A 611 -23.49 37.94 9.50
CA ILE A 611 -24.56 38.34 10.44
C ILE A 611 -23.98 39.17 11.61
N ALA A 612 -22.70 38.99 11.92
CA ALA A 612 -21.99 39.72 12.97
C ALA A 612 -21.30 41.02 12.51
N SER A 613 -21.34 41.31 11.20
CA SER A 613 -20.87 42.55 10.56
C SER A 613 -22.04 43.43 10.17
#